data_AF-A0A7S2J2T7-F1
#
_entry.id   AF-A0A7S2J2T7-F1
#
_cell.length_a   1.000
_cell.length_b   1.000
_cell.length_c   1.000
_cell.angle_alpha   90.00
_cell.angle_beta   90.00
_cell.angle_gamma   90.00
#
_symmetry.space_group_name_H-M   'P 1'
#
loop_
_entity.id
_entity.type
_entity.pdbx_description
1 polymer ?
#
loop_
_entity_poly.entity_id
_entity_poly.type
_entity_poly.pdbx_seq_one_letter_code
_entity_poly.pdbx_strand_id
1 'polypeptide(L)'
;IPYPCKDFDVAGDSMGGGCPHSPGACLQDEEIFLNVCYKKCSLLTNGAYPYRTAAATCCKEQGFGCLGFWNSMTEEDFRVGGGKGDGDKSTPAGMHQPLEQLTEAVAS
;
A
#
# COMPACT_ATOMS: atom_id res chain seq x y z
N ILE A 1 34.80 4.76 -12.83
CA ILE A 1 33.71 3.79 -12.52
C ILE A 1 32.42 4.58 -12.57
N PRO A 2 31.55 4.46 -13.59
CA PRO A 2 30.31 5.22 -13.59
C PRO A 2 29.31 4.47 -12.70
N TYR A 3 29.03 5.04 -11.53
CA TYR A 3 27.92 4.63 -10.67
C TYR A 3 27.15 5.91 -10.35
N PRO A 4 25.89 5.99 -10.80
CA PRO A 4 24.83 6.06 -9.79
C PRO A 4 23.60 5.16 -10.08
N CYS A 5 23.31 4.82 -11.34
CA CYS A 5 22.04 4.24 -11.78
C CYS A 5 22.35 3.02 -12.65
N LYS A 6 22.01 1.80 -12.21
CA LYS A 6 22.54 0.61 -12.89
C LYS A 6 21.87 0.29 -14.24
N ASP A 7 20.81 1.02 -14.60
CA ASP A 7 20.03 0.87 -15.85
C ASP A 7 19.37 2.21 -16.28
N PHE A 8 18.38 2.17 -17.19
CA PHE A 8 17.57 3.31 -17.67
C PHE A 8 16.57 3.85 -16.63
N ASP A 9 16.76 3.54 -15.35
CA ASP A 9 15.85 3.96 -14.29
C ASP A 9 15.97 5.47 -14.06
N VAL A 10 14.84 6.17 -14.22
CA VAL A 10 14.76 7.63 -14.15
C VAL A 10 14.23 8.03 -12.78
N ALA A 11 15.07 8.67 -11.97
CA ALA A 11 14.62 9.32 -10.75
C ALA A 11 14.05 10.71 -11.09
N GLY A 12 12.98 11.11 -10.40
CA GLY A 12 12.44 12.45 -10.54
C GLY A 12 13.31 13.47 -9.78
N ASP A 13 13.55 14.63 -10.39
CA ASP A 13 14.27 15.75 -9.76
C ASP A 13 13.59 16.24 -8.46
N SER A 14 12.28 16.00 -8.33
CA SER A 14 11.49 16.28 -7.12
C SER A 14 11.93 15.49 -5.88
N MET A 15 12.72 14.43 -6.05
CA MET A 15 13.26 13.59 -4.99
C MET A 15 14.76 13.83 -4.74
N GLY A 16 15.27 15.00 -5.14
CA GLY A 16 16.66 15.42 -4.86
C GLY A 16 17.69 15.05 -5.92
N GLY A 17 17.26 14.65 -7.12
CA GLY A 17 18.16 14.39 -8.26
C GLY A 17 19.13 13.22 -8.05
N GLY A 18 18.79 12.30 -7.14
CA GLY A 18 19.59 11.12 -6.81
C GLY A 18 19.28 9.91 -7.70
N CYS A 19 19.91 8.78 -7.41
CA CYS A 19 19.62 7.52 -8.09
C CYS A 19 18.17 7.08 -7.79
N PRO A 20 17.55 6.29 -8.67
CA PRO A 20 16.29 5.61 -8.40
C PRO A 20 16.41 4.82 -7.09
N HIS A 21 15.60 5.19 -6.11
CA HIS A 21 15.53 4.53 -4.82
C HIS A 21 14.64 3.28 -4.92
N SER A 22 14.83 2.34 -3.99
CA SER A 22 13.97 1.17 -3.92
C SER A 22 12.51 1.61 -3.71
N PRO A 23 11.52 0.98 -4.37
CA PRO A 23 10.13 1.29 -4.09
C PRO A 23 9.87 1.20 -2.58
N GLY A 24 9.15 2.17 -2.00
CA GLY A 24 8.72 2.09 -0.61
C GLY A 24 7.91 0.83 -0.33
N ALA A 25 7.67 0.52 0.94
CA ALA A 25 6.81 -0.60 1.33
C ALA A 25 5.56 -0.13 2.09
N CYS A 26 4.56 -1.01 2.16
CA CYS A 26 3.42 -0.83 3.07
C CYS A 26 3.75 -1.43 4.44
N LEU A 27 3.01 -1.02 5.48
CA LEU A 27 3.10 -1.63 6.80
C LEU A 27 2.69 -3.11 6.75
N GLN A 28 3.07 -3.87 7.78
CA GLN A 28 2.84 -5.32 7.78
C GLN A 28 1.35 -5.70 7.77
N ASP A 29 0.48 -4.85 8.32
CA ASP A 29 -0.97 -4.99 8.36
C ASP A 29 -1.69 -4.33 7.18
N GLU A 30 -0.93 -3.94 6.14
CA GLU A 30 -1.42 -3.33 4.92
C GLU A 30 -1.24 -4.20 3.68
N GLU A 31 -1.95 -3.84 2.61
CA GLU A 31 -1.81 -4.38 1.27
C GLU A 31 -1.67 -3.24 0.25
N ILE A 32 -0.91 -3.50 -0.81
CA ILE A 32 -0.76 -2.57 -1.91
C ILE A 32 -1.89 -2.78 -2.93
N PHE A 33 -2.60 -1.70 -3.27
CA PHE A 33 -3.60 -1.70 -4.32
C PHE A 33 -3.47 -0.42 -5.15
N LEU A 34 -3.19 -0.55 -6.45
CA LEU A 34 -2.92 0.57 -7.34
C LEU A 34 -1.83 1.53 -6.81
N ASN A 35 -0.71 0.99 -6.31
CA ASN A 35 0.40 1.73 -5.70
C ASN A 35 0.01 2.60 -4.49
N VAL A 36 -1.06 2.23 -3.80
CA VAL A 36 -1.47 2.85 -2.53
C VAL A 36 -1.56 1.76 -1.48
N CYS A 37 -1.03 2.03 -0.30
CA CYS A 37 -1.12 1.18 0.87
C CYS A 37 -2.45 1.42 1.58
N TYR A 38 -3.16 0.33 1.82
CA TYR A 38 -4.40 0.29 2.59
C TYR A 38 -4.29 -0.79 3.65
N LYS A 39 -5.01 -0.64 4.76
CA LYS A 39 -5.21 -1.73 5.70
C LYS A 39 -5.81 -2.95 4.98
N LYS A 40 -5.30 -4.14 5.29
CA LYS A 40 -5.72 -5.38 4.63
C LYS A 40 -7.23 -5.60 4.77
N CYS A 41 -7.89 -5.96 3.68
CA CYS A 41 -9.30 -6.34 3.65
C CYS A 41 -9.62 -7.51 4.61
N SER A 42 -8.68 -8.45 4.77
CA SER A 42 -8.80 -9.53 5.76
C SER A 42 -8.86 -9.02 7.20
N LEU A 43 -8.19 -7.91 7.52
CA LEU A 43 -8.25 -7.29 8.85
C LEU A 43 -9.49 -6.42 9.02
N LEU A 44 -9.81 -5.60 8.01
CA LEU A 44 -10.98 -4.70 8.03
C LEU A 44 -12.31 -5.45 8.18
N THR A 45 -12.40 -6.65 7.60
CA THR A 45 -13.64 -7.44 7.57
C THR A 45 -13.60 -8.67 8.47
N ASN A 46 -12.60 -8.77 9.36
CA ASN A 46 -12.38 -9.95 10.21
C ASN A 46 -12.38 -11.27 9.41
N GLY A 47 -11.79 -11.25 8.22
CA GLY A 47 -11.66 -12.39 7.30
C GLY A 47 -12.88 -12.66 6.41
N ALA A 48 -13.99 -11.93 6.56
CA ALA A 48 -15.21 -12.19 5.77
C ALA A 48 -15.06 -11.84 4.28
N TYR A 49 -14.26 -10.81 3.96
CA TYR A 49 -14.00 -10.35 2.59
C TYR A 49 -12.50 -10.06 2.45
N PRO A 50 -11.62 -11.07 2.26
CA PRO A 50 -10.18 -10.90 2.38
C PRO A 50 -9.50 -10.22 1.18
N TYR A 51 -10.18 -10.02 0.05
CA TYR A 51 -9.56 -9.55 -1.18
C TYR A 51 -9.98 -8.13 -1.56
N ARG A 52 -9.02 -7.22 -1.74
CA ARG A 52 -9.31 -5.85 -2.18
C ARG A 52 -9.59 -5.78 -3.68
N THR A 53 -10.67 -5.09 -4.06
CA THR A 53 -11.03 -4.85 -5.47
C THR A 53 -11.22 -3.37 -5.80
N ALA A 54 -11.36 -2.50 -4.78
CA ALA A 54 -11.31 -1.05 -4.94
C ALA A 54 -10.78 -0.37 -3.66
N ALA A 55 -10.64 0.95 -3.67
CA ALA A 55 -10.17 1.74 -2.52
C ALA A 55 -11.03 1.56 -1.26
N ALA A 56 -12.35 1.39 -1.45
CA ALA A 56 -13.33 1.21 -0.38
C ALA A 56 -14.04 -0.16 -0.43
N THR A 57 -13.60 -1.08 -1.31
CA THR A 57 -14.32 -2.33 -1.60
C THR A 57 -13.43 -3.54 -1.37
N CYS A 58 -13.92 -4.44 -0.50
CA CYS A 58 -13.36 -5.76 -0.23
C CYS A 58 -14.27 -6.85 -0.80
N CYS A 59 -13.72 -8.04 -1.02
CA CYS A 59 -14.37 -9.13 -1.70
C CYS A 59 -14.08 -10.50 -1.08
N LYS A 60 -15.06 -11.42 -1.18
CA LYS A 60 -14.95 -12.83 -0.76
C LYS A 60 -14.12 -13.66 -1.71
N GLU A 61 -14.15 -13.31 -2.98
CA GLU A 61 -13.56 -14.09 -4.07
C GLU A 61 -12.63 -13.19 -4.90
N GLN A 62 -11.65 -13.80 -5.56
CA GLN A 62 -10.76 -13.10 -6.48
C GLN A 62 -11.33 -13.05 -7.90
N GLY A 63 -10.88 -12.07 -8.69
CA GLY A 63 -11.22 -11.94 -10.11
C GLY A 63 -12.73 -11.83 -10.35
N PHE A 64 -13.23 -12.55 -11.36
CA PHE A 64 -14.65 -12.51 -11.74
C PHE A 64 -15.59 -13.07 -10.67
N GLY A 65 -15.10 -13.88 -9.72
CA GLY A 65 -15.90 -14.35 -8.59
C GLY A 65 -16.44 -13.20 -7.75
N CYS A 66 -15.76 -12.05 -7.76
CA CYS A 66 -16.20 -10.86 -7.05
C CYS A 66 -17.48 -10.22 -7.61
N LEU A 67 -17.80 -10.46 -8.88
CA LEU A 67 -19.01 -9.91 -9.53
C LEU A 67 -20.31 -10.59 -9.05
N GLY A 68 -20.21 -11.61 -8.20
CA GLY A 68 -21.36 -12.24 -7.56
C GLY A 68 -22.08 -11.28 -6.61
N PHE A 69 -23.41 -11.39 -6.55
CA PHE A 69 -24.32 -10.44 -5.89
C PHE A 69 -24.07 -10.22 -4.39
N TRP A 70 -23.30 -11.08 -3.72
CA TRP A 70 -22.98 -10.99 -2.28
C TRP A 70 -21.51 -11.24 -1.96
N ASN A 71 -20.66 -11.10 -2.97
CA ASN A 71 -19.23 -11.32 -2.81
C ASN A 71 -18.48 -10.03 -2.51
N SER A 72 -19.06 -8.84 -2.73
CA SER A 72 -18.43 -7.55 -2.43
C SER A 72 -19.04 -6.87 -1.20
N MET A 73 -18.20 -6.12 -0.48
CA MET A 73 -18.56 -5.24 0.63
C MET A 73 -17.85 -3.91 0.43
N THR A 74 -18.61 -2.82 0.42
CA THR A 74 -18.08 -1.46 0.23
C THR A 74 -18.43 -0.61 1.43
N GLU A 75 -17.40 -0.02 2.06
CA GLU A 75 -17.52 0.84 3.24
C GLU A 75 -16.49 1.96 3.15
N GLU A 76 -16.88 3.19 3.47
CA GLU A 76 -15.95 4.34 3.45
C GLU A 76 -14.78 4.17 4.44
N ASP A 77 -15.03 3.47 5.55
CA ASP A 77 -14.02 3.15 6.56
C ASP A 77 -12.94 2.18 6.07
N PHE A 78 -13.06 1.59 4.87
CA PHE A 78 -12.02 0.76 4.27
C PHE A 78 -10.90 1.57 3.59
N ARG A 79 -11.08 2.90 3.46
CA ARG A 79 -10.11 3.84 2.89
C ARG A 79 -9.06 4.31 3.91
N VAL A 80 -8.52 3.37 4.68
CA VAL A 80 -7.62 3.64 5.82
C VAL A 80 -6.30 2.91 5.69
N GLY A 81 -5.28 3.41 6.37
CA GLY A 81 -3.99 2.75 6.54
C GLY A 81 -3.95 1.88 7.79
N GLY A 82 -2.87 1.12 7.93
CA GLY A 82 -2.59 0.24 9.07
C GLY A 82 -2.48 0.98 10.39
N GLY A 83 -1.92 2.20 10.36
CA GLY A 83 -1.65 3.04 11.54
C GLY A 83 -2.89 3.67 12.20
N LYS A 84 -4.10 3.40 11.71
CA LYS A 84 -5.31 3.92 12.37
C LYS A 84 -5.49 3.26 13.75
N GLY A 85 -5.19 4.02 14.80
CA GLY A 85 -5.46 3.66 16.20
C GLY A 85 -4.31 2.96 16.94
N ASP A 86 -3.10 2.93 16.38
CA ASP A 86 -1.92 2.35 17.05
C ASP A 86 -1.18 3.35 17.97
N GLY A 87 -1.46 4.65 17.82
CA GLY A 87 -0.85 5.72 18.63
C GLY A 87 0.54 6.13 18.18
N ASP A 88 1.04 5.61 17.06
CA ASP A 88 2.32 5.97 16.47
C ASP A 88 2.11 7.02 15.36
N LYS A 89 2.95 8.05 15.35
CA LYS A 89 2.89 9.12 14.33
C LYS A 89 3.66 8.75 13.06
N SER A 90 4.52 7.74 13.13
CA SER A 90 5.31 7.25 12.00
C SER A 90 4.50 6.33 11.07
N THR A 91 3.38 5.79 11.55
CA THR A 91 2.46 4.94 10.80
C THR A 91 1.24 5.77 10.34
N PRO A 92 1.00 5.92 9.04
CA PRO A 92 -0.12 6.73 8.58
C PRO A 92 -1.48 6.07 8.87
N ALA A 93 -2.41 6.84 9.41
CA ALA A 93 -3.78 6.36 9.67
C ALA A 93 -4.68 6.30 8.42
N GLY A 94 -4.41 7.15 7.42
CA GLY A 94 -5.11 7.15 6.14
C GLY A 94 -4.37 6.31 5.09
N MET A 95 -5.01 6.01 3.96
CA MET A 95 -4.33 5.41 2.81
C MET A 95 -3.15 6.30 2.38
N HIS A 96 -2.02 5.69 2.03
CA HIS A 96 -0.80 6.43 1.73
C HIS A 96 0.00 5.77 0.60
N GLN A 97 0.96 6.51 0.02
CA GLN A 97 1.95 5.93 -0.87
C GLN A 97 2.90 5.01 -0.07
N PRO A 98 3.54 4.01 -0.69
CA PRO A 98 4.52 3.18 0.00
C PRO A 98 5.59 4.01 0.71
N LEU A 99 5.89 3.65 1.95
CA LEU A 99 6.83 4.37 2.81
C LEU A 99 8.25 3.96 2.45
N GLU A 100 9.01 4.91 1.91
CA GLU A 100 10.44 4.78 1.60
C GLU A 100 11.24 4.38 2.85
N GLN A 101 10.89 4.92 4.02
CA GLN A 101 11.57 4.63 5.30
C GLN A 101 11.59 3.15 5.68
N LEU A 102 10.68 2.33 5.13
CA LEU A 102 10.62 0.89 5.39
C LEU A 102 11.58 0.07 4.53
N THR A 103 12.02 0.62 3.40
CA THR A 103 12.93 -0.06 2.45
C THR A 103 14.28 0.63 2.34
N GLU A 104 14.35 1.90 2.73
CA GLU A 104 15.53 2.74 2.74
C GLU A 104 16.05 2.90 4.18
N ALA A 105 16.43 1.78 4.79
CA ALA A 105 17.30 1.81 5.96
C ALA A 105 18.68 2.31 5.51
N VAL A 106 18.80 3.64 5.40
CA VAL A 106 20.02 4.43 5.28
C VAL A 106 21.05 3.82 4.30
N ALA A 107 20.97 4.24 3.03
CA ALA A 107 22.19 4.30 2.22
C ALA A 107 23.10 5.40 2.80
N SER A 108 23.96 5.04 3.76
CA SER A 108 25.13 5.83 4.17
C SER A 108 26.38 5.28 3.51
#